data_AF-A0A658NL57-F1
#
_entry.id   AF-A0A658NL57-F1
#
_cell.length_a   1.000
_cell.length_b   1.000
_cell.length_c   1.000
_cell.angle_alpha   90.00
_cell.angle_beta   90.00
_cell.angle_gamma   90.00
#
_symmetry.space_group_name_H-M   'P 1'
#
loop_
_entity.id
_entity.type
_entity.pdbx_description
1 polymer ?
#
loop_
_entity_poly.entity_id
_entity_poly.type
_entity_poly.pdbx_seq_one_letter_code
_entity_poly.pdbx_strand_id
1 'polypeptide(L)'
;GIELGYGSDLDLVFLHGGDDPNAMTPGPKPIANDQFYTRMGQRAIHMMTTHTASGQLYEVDMRLRPDGNKGLLVRSLRSFADYQASQAWTW
;
A
#
# COMPACT_ATOMS: atom_id res chain seq x y z
N GLY A 1 16.67 -10.22 2.77
CA GLY A 1 15.24 -10.26 2.38
C GLY A 1 14.46 -11.47 2.89
N ILE A 2 15.12 -12.52 3.39
CA ILE A 2 14.48 -13.68 4.06
C ILE A 2 15.02 -13.72 5.50
N GLU A 3 14.87 -12.61 6.21
CA GLU A 3 15.53 -12.35 7.50
C GLU A 3 14.50 -12.01 8.60
N LEU A 4 13.29 -12.56 8.48
CA LEU A 4 12.24 -12.35 9.47
C LEU A 4 12.62 -13.04 10.79
N GLY A 5 12.72 -12.24 11.86
CA GLY A 5 12.91 -12.68 13.22
C GLY A 5 11.63 -12.56 14.05
N TYR A 6 11.72 -12.98 15.32
CA TYR A 6 10.64 -12.74 16.28
C TYR A 6 10.51 -11.24 16.55
N GLY A 7 9.31 -10.70 16.28
CA GLY A 7 9.02 -9.28 16.46
C GLY A 7 9.53 -8.37 15.34
N SER A 8 9.88 -8.92 14.17
CA SER A 8 10.17 -8.09 13.00
C SER A 8 8.91 -7.42 12.44
N ASP A 9 9.07 -6.15 12.07
CA ASP A 9 8.06 -5.41 11.32
C ASP A 9 7.97 -5.90 9.87
N LEU A 10 6.84 -5.65 9.23
CA LEU A 10 6.65 -5.90 7.81
C LEU A 10 6.76 -4.60 7.01
N ASP A 11 7.84 -4.45 6.25
CA ASP A 11 7.99 -3.38 5.27
C ASP A 11 7.14 -3.67 4.02
N LEU A 12 6.09 -2.86 3.79
CA LEU A 12 5.14 -3.08 2.70
C LEU A 12 4.97 -1.83 1.82
N VAL A 13 4.79 -2.07 0.52
CA VAL A 13 4.38 -1.07 -0.47
C VAL A 13 3.22 -1.64 -1.28
N PHE A 14 2.11 -0.90 -1.37
CA PHE A 14 0.94 -1.35 -2.10
C PHE A 14 0.86 -0.75 -3.50
N LEU A 15 0.67 -1.62 -4.48
CA LEU A 15 0.57 -1.27 -5.89
C LEU A 15 -0.71 -1.85 -6.50
N HIS A 16 -1.31 -1.14 -7.46
CA HIS A 16 -2.42 -1.65 -8.27
C HIS A 16 -2.11 -1.53 -9.77
N GLY A 17 -2.61 -2.48 -10.57
CA GLY A 17 -2.45 -2.51 -12.02
C GLY A 17 -3.54 -1.75 -12.79
N GLY A 18 -4.10 -0.69 -12.19
CA GLY A 18 -5.09 0.14 -12.88
C GLY A 18 -4.36 1.15 -13.75
N ASP A 19 -4.43 0.97 -15.08
CA ASP A 19 -3.77 1.87 -16.04
C ASP A 19 -4.64 3.06 -16.47
N ASP A 20 -5.96 2.95 -16.26
CA ASP A 20 -6.93 4.01 -16.55
C ASP A 20 -7.28 4.80 -15.27
N PRO A 21 -6.88 6.08 -15.17
CA PRO A 21 -7.20 6.94 -14.02
C PRO A 21 -8.70 7.20 -13.83
N ASN A 22 -9.50 7.01 -14.89
CA ASN A 22 -10.95 7.22 -14.86
C ASN A 22 -11.72 5.92 -14.61
N ALA A 23 -11.02 4.80 -14.40
CA ALA A 23 -11.67 3.53 -14.15
C ALA A 23 -12.46 3.55 -12.85
N MET A 24 -13.66 3.00 -12.92
CA MET A 24 -14.61 2.91 -11.81
C MET A 24 -14.87 1.45 -11.46
N THR A 25 -15.19 1.20 -10.20
CA THR A 25 -15.60 -0.15 -9.77
C THR A 25 -16.95 -0.55 -10.38
N PRO A 26 -17.15 -1.83 -10.74
CA PRO A 26 -18.36 -2.29 -11.43
C PRO A 26 -19.57 -2.52 -10.50
N GLY A 27 -19.50 -2.10 -9.25
CA GLY A 27 -20.50 -2.37 -8.22
C GLY A 27 -21.72 -1.44 -8.27
N PRO A 28 -22.73 -1.68 -7.41
CA PRO A 28 -23.96 -0.88 -7.35
C PRO A 28 -23.70 0.58 -6.93
N LYS A 29 -22.55 0.85 -6.32
CA LYS A 29 -22.06 2.19 -6.00
C LYS A 29 -20.64 2.35 -6.56
N PRO A 30 -20.50 2.75 -7.85
CA PRO A 30 -19.21 2.93 -8.48
C PRO A 30 -18.38 3.97 -7.73
N ILE A 31 -17.11 3.65 -7.50
CA ILE A 31 -16.11 4.57 -6.97
C ILE A 31 -14.87 4.50 -7.86
N ALA A 32 -14.06 5.57 -7.84
CA ALA A 32 -12.79 5.56 -8.55
C ALA A 32 -11.90 4.41 -8.06
N ASN A 33 -11.21 3.74 -8.99
CA ASN A 33 -10.35 2.60 -8.66
C ASN A 33 -9.26 2.96 -7.62
N ASP A 34 -8.64 4.14 -7.74
CA ASP A 34 -7.65 4.61 -6.77
C ASP A 34 -8.23 4.72 -5.36
N GLN A 35 -9.48 5.18 -5.24
CA GLN A 35 -10.19 5.25 -3.97
C GLN A 35 -10.50 3.84 -3.43
N PHE A 36 -10.90 2.92 -4.31
CA PHE A 36 -11.14 1.52 -3.93
C PHE A 36 -9.88 0.87 -3.36
N TYR A 37 -8.75 0.96 -4.08
CA TYR A 37 -7.51 0.36 -3.64
C TYR A 37 -6.96 1.04 -2.38
N THR A 38 -7.10 2.36 -2.25
CA THR A 38 -6.72 3.07 -1.01
C THR A 38 -7.48 2.51 0.20
N ARG A 39 -8.80 2.32 0.08
CA ARG A 39 -9.60 1.71 1.16
C ARG A 39 -9.21 0.27 1.44
N MET A 40 -8.90 -0.50 0.40
CA MET A 40 -8.43 -1.88 0.53
C MET A 40 -7.10 -1.93 1.29
N GLY A 41 -6.12 -1.10 0.93
CA GLY A 41 -4.84 -1.00 1.61
C GLY A 41 -4.98 -0.58 3.08
N GLN A 42 -5.83 0.41 3.37
CA GLN A 42 -6.15 0.81 4.75
C GLN A 42 -6.74 -0.35 5.55
N ARG A 43 -7.66 -1.12 4.95
CA ARG A 43 -8.29 -2.27 5.60
C ARG A 43 -7.31 -3.42 5.81
N ALA A 44 -6.39 -3.66 4.88
CA ALA A 44 -5.33 -4.65 5.03
C ALA A 44 -4.40 -4.29 6.21
N ILE A 45 -3.94 -3.03 6.28
CA ILE A 45 -3.15 -2.53 7.42
C ILE A 45 -3.91 -2.72 8.71
N HIS A 46 -5.18 -2.28 8.76
CA HIS A 46 -6.00 -2.44 9.94
C HIS A 46 -6.13 -3.91 10.38
N MET A 47 -6.34 -4.85 9.46
CA MET A 47 -6.39 -6.28 9.81
C MET A 47 -5.08 -6.80 10.40
N MET A 48 -3.93 -6.30 9.93
CA MET A 48 -2.62 -6.69 10.45
C MET A 48 -2.31 -6.04 11.81
N THR A 49 -2.70 -4.78 12.00
CA THR A 49 -2.28 -3.98 13.16
C THR A 49 -3.31 -3.91 14.29
N THR A 50 -4.54 -4.39 14.08
CA THR A 50 -5.58 -4.32 15.12
C THR A 50 -5.26 -5.28 16.26
N HIS A 51 -5.30 -4.75 17.48
CA HIS A 51 -5.20 -5.55 18.69
C HIS A 51 -6.48 -6.35 18.90
N THR A 52 -6.34 -7.68 18.89
CA THR A 52 -7.40 -8.62 19.23
C THR A 52 -7.12 -9.25 20.60
N ALA A 53 -8.01 -10.11 21.08
CA ALA A 53 -7.78 -10.87 22.32
C ALA A 53 -6.50 -11.74 22.28
N SER A 54 -6.04 -12.10 21.08
CA SER A 54 -4.80 -12.85 20.85
C SER A 54 -3.59 -11.96 20.54
N GLY A 55 -3.72 -10.65 20.72
CA GLY A 55 -2.71 -9.66 20.32
C GLY A 55 -2.89 -9.17 18.88
N GLN A 56 -1.82 -8.58 18.34
CA GLN A 56 -1.71 -8.08 16.97
C GLN A 56 -1.01 -9.12 16.08
N LEU A 57 -1.27 -9.11 14.77
CA LEU A 57 -0.61 -10.04 13.84
C LEU A 57 0.84 -9.61 13.57
N TYR A 58 1.02 -8.41 13.03
CA TYR A 58 2.33 -7.83 12.72
C TYR A 58 2.29 -6.31 12.87
N GLU A 59 3.43 -5.72 13.22
CA GLU A 59 3.67 -4.30 12.95
C GLU A 59 3.96 -4.10 11.46
N VAL A 60 3.47 -2.99 10.89
CA VAL A 60 3.57 -2.72 9.46
C VAL A 60 4.26 -1.38 9.27
N ASP A 61 5.38 -1.40 8.54
CA ASP A 61 6.10 -0.20 8.13
C ASP A 61 5.81 0.12 6.66
N MET A 62 5.25 1.30 6.42
CA MET A 62 4.90 1.78 5.08
C MET A 62 5.81 2.92 4.61
N ARG A 63 6.91 3.22 5.31
CA ARG A 63 7.76 4.39 5.04
C ARG A 63 8.52 4.31 3.72
N LEU A 64 8.74 3.11 3.19
CA LEU A 64 9.43 2.88 1.92
C LEU A 64 8.58 3.14 0.66
N ARG A 65 7.29 3.49 0.82
CA ARG A 65 6.46 3.88 -0.33
C ARG A 65 6.96 5.18 -0.98
N PRO A 66 6.69 5.41 -2.28
CA PRO A 66 7.01 6.68 -2.94
C PRO A 66 6.52 7.88 -2.13
N ASP A 67 7.36 8.91 -2.00
CA ASP A 67 7.11 10.11 -1.18
C ASP A 67 6.94 9.85 0.34
N GLY A 68 7.28 8.64 0.79
CA GLY A 68 7.25 8.21 2.18
C GLY A 68 5.90 8.47 2.85
N ASN A 69 5.92 9.03 4.06
CA ASN A 69 4.69 9.29 4.83
C ASN A 69 3.71 10.28 4.19
N LYS A 70 4.15 11.08 3.22
CA LYS A 70 3.32 12.05 2.51
C LYS A 70 2.74 11.48 1.21
N GLY A 71 3.23 10.33 0.76
CA GLY A 71 2.76 9.66 -0.44
C GLY A 71 1.42 8.97 -0.26
N LEU A 72 0.73 8.78 -1.39
CA LEU A 72 -0.45 7.94 -1.47
C LEU A 72 -0.15 6.55 -0.90
N LEU A 73 -1.12 5.99 -0.17
CA LEU A 73 -0.96 4.67 0.45
C LEU A 73 -0.78 3.57 -0.59
N VAL A 74 -1.46 3.71 -1.72
CA VAL A 74 -1.40 2.78 -2.85
C VAL A 74 -1.07 3.59 -4.11
N ARG A 75 -0.21 3.05 -4.96
CA ARG A 75 0.20 3.66 -6.24
C ARG A 75 -0.19 2.76 -7.41
N SER A 76 -0.44 3.35 -8.57
CA SER A 76 -0.50 2.56 -9.80
C SER A 76 0.89 2.03 -10.14
N LEU A 77 0.96 0.87 -10.80
CA LEU A 77 2.22 0.31 -11.29
C LEU A 77 2.98 1.31 -12.18
N ARG A 78 2.25 2.01 -13.06
CA ARG A 78 2.82 3.04 -13.93
C ARG A 78 3.43 4.19 -13.12
N SER A 79 2.68 4.79 -12.20
CA SER A 79 3.21 5.90 -11.39
C SER A 79 4.32 5.47 -10.43
N PHE A 80 4.38 4.19 -10.05
CA PHE A 80 5.51 3.65 -9.31
C PHE A 80 6.76 3.52 -10.19
N ALA A 81 6.63 2.99 -11.40
CA ALA A 81 7.74 2.91 -12.35
C ALA A 81 8.29 4.30 -12.72
N ASP A 82 7.41 5.26 -13.00
CA ASP A 82 7.80 6.65 -13.29
C ASP A 82 8.56 7.29 -12.12
N TYR A 83 8.11 7.04 -10.89
CA TYR A 83 8.80 7.52 -9.68
C TYR A 83 10.20 6.90 -9.55
N GLN A 84 10.31 5.58 -9.71
CA GLN A 84 11.60 4.89 -9.62
C GLN A 84 12.59 5.35 -10.69
N ALA A 85 12.11 5.67 -11.89
CA ALA A 85 12.96 6.11 -12.99
C ALA A 85 13.44 7.57 -12.85
N SER A 86 12.64 8.45 -12.24
CA SER A 86 12.87 9.91 -12.32
C SER A 86 13.10 10.60 -10.99
N GLN A 87 12.67 10.01 -9.87
CA GLN A 87 12.63 10.67 -8.56
C GLN A 87 13.23 9.84 -7.43
N ALA A 88 13.36 8.53 -7.60
CA ALA A 88 13.96 7.68 -6.58
C ALA A 88 15.44 8.01 -6.39
N TRP A 89 15.84 7.96 -5.13
CA TRP A 89 17.23 8.10 -4.73
C TRP A 89 17.93 6.74 -4.85
N THR A 90 19.27 6.75 -4.84
CA THR A 90 20.07 5.53 -5.01
C THR A 90 20.05 4.59 -3.79
N TRP A 91 19.56 5.04 -2.64
CA TRP A 91 19.46 4.25 -1.42
C TRP A 91 18.20 3.37 -1.43
#